data_AF-A0A5C7M3I6-F1
#
_entry.id   AF-A0A5C7M3I6-F1
#
_cell.length_a   1.000
_cell.length_b   1.000
_cell.length_c   1.000
_cell.angle_alpha   90.00
_cell.angle_beta   90.00
_cell.angle_gamma   90.00
#
_symmetry.space_group_name_H-M   'P 1'
#
loop_
_entity.id
_entity.type
_entity.pdbx_description
1 polymer ?
#
loop_
_entity_poly.entity_id
_entity_poly.type
_entity_poly.pdbx_seq_one_letter_code
_entity_poly.pdbx_strand_id
1 'polypeptide(L)'
;MINLKIDNKNDFYIPSCVFSLSQEPIEDAIVIVTLGMKDESGVITGATSAEPIVIESATEHGLETDDYVIVTQVVGNKGANGVWQVTVVDATHFSLQGSEPNDPGDAYISGGIWYRAVPGIINLTLTRVQATLYKGTASETVNLRSDYSYISILDITNYGTHLEVDTRASHRTGQG
;
A
#
# COMPACT_ATOMS: atom_id res chain seq x y z
N MET A 1 10.46 -37.50 -16.32
CA MET A 1 9.88 -36.82 -15.14
C MET A 1 9.52 -35.41 -15.55
N ILE A 2 8.23 -35.06 -15.54
CA ILE A 2 7.80 -33.69 -15.81
C ILE A 2 7.82 -32.96 -14.47
N ASN A 3 8.71 -31.99 -14.32
CA ASN A 3 8.71 -31.07 -13.19
C ASN A 3 7.62 -30.02 -13.44
N LEU A 4 6.44 -30.21 -12.87
CA LEU A 4 5.41 -29.18 -12.84
C LEU A 4 5.77 -28.19 -11.72
N LYS A 5 6.38 -27.04 -12.08
CA LYS A 5 6.53 -25.92 -11.15
C LYS A 5 5.27 -25.08 -11.24
N ILE A 6 4.42 -25.16 -10.22
CA ILE A 6 3.34 -24.19 -10.03
C ILE A 6 3.98 -23.03 -9.25
N ASP A 7 4.45 -22.02 -9.95
CA ASP A 7 4.96 -20.81 -9.32
C ASP A 7 3.76 -20.01 -8.76
N ASN A 8 3.48 -20.17 -7.47
CA ASN A 8 2.52 -19.34 -6.73
C ASN A 8 3.19 -18.01 -6.29
N LYS A 9 3.84 -17.33 -7.23
CA LYS A 9 4.26 -15.95 -7.01
C LYS A 9 3.12 -15.07 -7.52
N ASN A 10 2.45 -14.37 -6.62
CA ASN A 10 1.38 -13.46 -7.02
C ASN A 10 1.96 -12.37 -7.91
N ASP A 11 1.58 -12.42 -9.18
CA ASP A 11 1.90 -11.38 -10.14
C ASP A 11 0.84 -10.29 -10.04
N PHE A 12 1.31 -9.05 -9.94
CA PHE A 12 0.48 -7.86 -9.96
C PHE A 12 0.58 -7.20 -11.33
N TYR A 13 -0.57 -6.88 -11.92
CA TYR A 13 -0.66 -6.33 -13.27
C TYR A 13 -1.42 -5.01 -13.24
N ILE A 14 -0.90 -4.02 -13.95
CA ILE A 14 -1.65 -2.82 -14.32
C ILE A 14 -1.86 -2.87 -15.83
N PRO A 15 -3.07 -3.23 -16.27
CA PRO A 15 -3.41 -3.13 -17.67
C PRO A 15 -3.64 -1.68 -18.05
N SER A 16 -3.38 -1.34 -19.32
CA SER A 16 -3.81 -0.07 -19.91
C SER A 16 -3.17 1.19 -19.29
N CYS A 17 -1.87 1.14 -18.97
CA CYS A 17 -1.12 2.33 -18.59
C CYS A 17 -0.90 3.23 -19.83
N VAL A 18 -1.75 4.25 -19.97
CA VAL A 18 -1.79 5.18 -21.11
C VAL A 18 -1.99 6.63 -20.63
N PHE A 19 -1.61 7.60 -21.45
CA PHE A 19 -1.94 9.00 -21.21
C PHE A 19 -3.45 9.24 -21.39
N SER A 20 -4.07 9.94 -20.45
CA SER A 20 -5.52 10.18 -20.46
C SER A 20 -6.02 10.95 -21.70
N LEU A 21 -5.19 11.80 -22.29
CA LEU A 21 -5.56 12.61 -23.47
C LEU A 21 -5.23 11.93 -24.80
N SER A 22 -3.99 11.46 -24.97
CA SER A 22 -3.55 10.87 -26.24
C SER A 22 -3.86 9.39 -26.37
N GLN A 23 -4.15 8.70 -25.25
CA GLN A 23 -4.33 7.24 -25.17
C GLN A 23 -3.07 6.44 -25.59
N GLU A 24 -1.95 7.13 -25.76
CA GLU A 24 -0.66 6.50 -26.07
C GLU A 24 -0.09 5.82 -24.82
N PRO A 25 0.63 4.70 -24.97
CA PRO A 25 1.23 4.02 -23.84
C PRO A 25 2.26 4.88 -23.13
N ILE A 26 2.28 4.80 -21.80
CA ILE A 26 3.35 5.42 -21.00
C ILE A 26 4.49 4.42 -20.92
N GLU A 27 5.62 4.71 -21.57
CA GLU A 27 6.70 3.75 -21.73
C GLU A 27 7.72 3.74 -20.59
N ASP A 28 7.77 4.83 -19.83
CA ASP A 28 8.76 5.14 -18.80
C ASP A 28 8.14 5.33 -17.42
N ALA A 29 6.89 4.89 -17.20
CA ALA A 29 6.24 5.01 -15.90
C ALA A 29 7.01 4.21 -14.84
N ILE A 30 7.40 4.89 -13.76
CA ILE A 30 7.93 4.24 -12.56
C ILE A 30 6.75 3.99 -11.64
N VAL A 31 6.14 2.82 -11.80
CA VAL A 31 4.95 2.43 -11.04
C VAL A 31 5.33 1.59 -9.83
N ILE A 32 4.91 2.05 -8.66
CA ILE A 32 5.09 1.37 -7.38
C ILE A 32 3.71 0.98 -6.87
N VAL A 33 3.57 -0.25 -6.39
CA VAL A 33 2.35 -0.73 -5.72
C VAL A 33 2.62 -1.13 -4.29
N THR A 34 1.72 -0.73 -3.40
CA THR A 34 1.57 -1.32 -2.07
C THR A 34 0.14 -1.82 -1.91
N LEU A 35 -0.03 -3.07 -1.48
CA LEU A 35 -1.36 -3.66 -1.24
C LEU A 35 -1.69 -3.59 0.25
N GLY A 36 -2.86 -3.06 0.59
CA GLY A 36 -3.41 -3.02 1.95
C GLY A 36 -4.59 -3.95 2.13
N MET A 37 -4.75 -4.50 3.33
CA MET A 37 -5.90 -5.31 3.72
C MET A 37 -6.98 -4.38 4.31
N LYS A 38 -8.16 -4.29 3.69
CA LYS A 38 -9.24 -3.43 4.20
C LYS A 38 -9.89 -4.00 5.46
N ASP A 39 -9.88 -5.32 5.62
CA ASP A 39 -10.40 -6.00 6.80
C ASP A 39 -9.45 -5.91 8.01
N GLU A 40 -8.19 -5.54 7.79
CA GLU A 40 -7.21 -5.28 8.84
C GLU A 40 -6.82 -3.80 8.79
N SER A 41 -7.77 -2.96 9.19
CA SER A 41 -7.70 -1.50 9.13
C SER A 41 -8.27 -0.84 10.38
N GLY A 42 -8.00 0.44 10.55
CA GLY A 42 -8.56 1.22 11.64
C GLY A 42 -8.60 2.72 11.37
N VAL A 43 -9.53 3.39 12.03
CA VAL A 43 -9.62 4.85 12.03
C VAL A 43 -8.53 5.43 12.91
N ILE A 44 -7.89 6.49 12.44
CA ILE A 44 -6.92 7.28 13.20
C ILE A 44 -7.67 8.39 13.93
N THR A 45 -7.39 8.55 15.22
CA THR A 45 -7.97 9.62 16.06
C THR A 45 -6.95 10.66 16.49
N GLY A 46 -5.65 10.37 16.30
CA GLY A 46 -4.57 11.29 16.59
C GLY A 46 -3.27 10.92 15.89
N ALA A 47 -2.43 11.93 15.63
CA ALA A 47 -1.06 11.77 15.18
C ALA A 47 -0.18 12.84 15.85
N THR A 48 0.86 12.43 16.58
CA THR A 48 1.72 13.37 17.32
C THR A 48 2.56 14.24 16.39
N SER A 49 2.78 15.50 16.73
CA SER A 49 3.77 16.38 16.07
C SER A 49 5.16 16.13 16.66
N ALA A 50 5.70 14.93 16.41
CA ALA A 50 6.98 14.47 16.95
C ALA A 50 7.67 13.50 15.97
N GLU A 51 8.95 13.22 16.21
CA GLU A 51 9.77 12.28 15.45
C GLU A 51 10.20 11.11 16.36
N PRO A 52 9.78 9.87 16.10
CA PRO A 52 8.79 9.46 15.10
C PRO A 52 7.37 9.90 15.45
N ILE A 53 6.52 10.03 14.43
CA ILE A 53 5.07 10.25 14.60
C ILE A 53 4.45 9.01 15.23
N VAL A 54 3.72 9.19 16.33
CA VAL A 54 2.87 8.17 16.96
C VAL A 54 1.43 8.37 16.51
N ILE A 55 0.83 7.30 15.99
CA ILE A 55 -0.58 7.22 15.64
C ILE A 55 -1.39 6.72 16.83
N GLU A 56 -2.51 7.36 17.09
CA GLU A 56 -3.59 6.87 17.95
C GLU A 56 -4.70 6.30 17.06
N SER A 57 -5.06 5.04 17.28
CA SER A 57 -6.19 4.40 16.59
C SER A 57 -7.44 4.35 17.48
N ALA A 58 -8.60 4.50 16.85
CA ALA A 58 -9.90 4.51 17.53
C ALA A 58 -10.21 3.21 18.30
N THR A 59 -9.63 2.09 17.88
CA THR A 59 -9.81 0.75 18.46
C THR A 59 -8.48 0.04 18.55
N GLU A 60 -8.43 -1.07 19.28
CA GLU A 60 -7.23 -1.91 19.31
C GLU A 60 -6.83 -2.34 17.90
N HIS A 61 -5.57 -2.12 17.54
CA HIS A 61 -5.13 -2.27 16.15
C HIS A 61 -4.69 -3.69 15.78
N GLY A 62 -4.32 -4.51 16.77
CA GLY A 62 -3.84 -5.88 16.53
C GLY A 62 -2.52 -5.98 15.73
N LEU A 63 -1.88 -4.85 15.41
CA LEU A 63 -0.52 -4.75 14.86
C LEU A 63 0.54 -5.39 15.78
N GLU A 64 1.58 -5.91 15.16
CA GLU A 64 2.84 -6.30 15.81
C GLU A 64 3.96 -5.34 15.38
N THR A 65 5.00 -5.18 16.21
CA THR A 65 6.20 -4.43 15.78
C THR A 65 6.80 -5.10 14.55
N ASP A 66 7.27 -4.27 13.61
CA ASP A 66 7.75 -4.66 12.27
C ASP A 66 6.65 -4.98 11.24
N ASP A 67 5.36 -4.90 11.60
CA ASP A 67 4.30 -4.79 10.59
C ASP A 67 4.52 -3.53 9.73
N TYR A 68 4.04 -3.60 8.48
CA TYR A 68 3.90 -2.41 7.64
C TYR A 68 2.45 -1.98 7.56
N VAL A 69 2.24 -0.66 7.54
CA VAL A 69 0.92 -0.05 7.35
C VAL A 69 0.96 0.97 6.22
N ILE A 70 -0.19 1.12 5.56
CA ILE A 70 -0.51 2.27 4.72
C ILE A 70 -1.32 3.22 5.58
N VAL A 71 -0.87 4.46 5.73
CA VAL A 71 -1.63 5.55 6.36
C VAL A 71 -2.04 6.53 5.27
N THR A 72 -3.33 6.85 5.20
CA THR A 72 -3.86 7.83 4.24
C THR A 72 -4.90 8.72 4.89
N GLN A 73 -5.20 9.86 4.25
CA GLN A 73 -6.25 10.82 4.62
C GLN A 73 -6.06 11.52 5.97
N VAL A 74 -4.86 11.52 6.56
CA VAL A 74 -4.55 12.35 7.74
C VAL A 74 -4.49 13.82 7.33
N VAL A 75 -5.26 14.67 8.01
CA VAL A 75 -5.29 16.12 7.83
C VAL A 75 -4.54 16.79 8.98
N GLY A 76 -3.78 17.85 8.67
CA GLY A 76 -2.91 18.52 9.64
C GLY A 76 -1.49 17.96 9.53
N ASN A 77 -1.12 17.03 10.41
CA ASN A 77 0.16 16.31 10.35
C ASN A 77 0.21 15.30 9.19
N LYS A 78 0.37 15.83 7.97
CA LYS A 78 0.36 15.06 6.72
C LYS A 78 1.61 14.19 6.53
N GLY A 79 2.68 14.42 7.30
CA GLY A 79 3.86 13.57 7.33
C GLY A 79 3.55 12.15 7.82
N ALA A 80 2.39 11.93 8.45
CA ALA A 80 1.89 10.61 8.77
C ALA A 80 1.41 9.82 7.54
N ASN A 81 1.02 10.47 6.44
CA ASN A 81 0.53 9.75 5.26
C ASN A 81 1.69 9.07 4.52
N GLY A 82 1.52 7.81 4.14
CA GLY A 82 2.54 7.02 3.47
C GLY A 82 2.53 5.55 3.86
N VAL A 83 3.59 4.85 3.47
CA VAL A 83 3.82 3.44 3.85
C VAL A 83 4.90 3.40 4.91
N TRP A 84 4.61 2.80 6.06
CA TRP A 84 5.47 2.86 7.24
C TRP A 84 5.66 1.49 7.86
N GLN A 85 6.89 1.19 8.28
CA GLN A 85 7.13 0.14 9.27
C GLN A 85 6.73 0.66 10.65
N VAL A 86 6.07 -0.17 11.46
CA VAL A 86 5.54 0.25 12.75
C VAL A 86 6.35 -0.30 13.92
N THR A 87 6.38 0.46 15.02
CA THR A 87 6.73 -0.05 16.34
C THR A 87 5.51 0.10 17.23
N VAL A 88 5.00 -1.01 17.77
CA VAL A 88 3.83 -1.00 18.64
C VAL A 88 4.21 -0.41 19.99
N VAL A 89 3.41 0.54 20.46
CA VAL A 89 3.58 1.20 21.76
C VAL A 89 2.65 0.54 22.79
N ASP A 90 1.37 0.43 22.45
CA ASP A 90 0.35 -0.27 23.23
C ASP A 90 -0.78 -0.77 22.30
N ALA A 91 -1.96 -1.09 22.84
CA ALA A 91 -3.05 -1.66 22.05
C ALA A 91 -3.67 -0.68 21.04
N THR A 92 -3.60 0.63 21.29
CA THR A 92 -4.20 1.69 20.45
C THR A 92 -3.16 2.66 19.89
N HIS A 93 -1.88 2.46 20.16
CA HIS A 93 -0.80 3.34 19.72
C HIS A 93 0.34 2.59 19.04
N PHE A 94 0.80 3.13 17.91
CA PHE A 94 1.98 2.65 17.20
C PHE A 94 2.76 3.83 16.60
N SER A 95 4.09 3.74 16.57
CA SER A 95 4.94 4.77 15.94
C SER A 95 5.33 4.38 14.52
N LEU A 96 5.36 5.37 13.63
CA LEU A 96 5.77 5.25 12.23
C LEU A 96 7.29 5.43 12.13
N GLN A 97 8.04 4.36 11.86
CA GLN A 97 9.50 4.42 11.86
C GLN A 97 10.03 5.34 10.75
N GLY A 98 10.94 6.25 11.12
CA GLY A 98 11.56 7.22 10.19
C GLY A 98 10.61 8.32 9.71
N SER A 99 9.45 8.47 10.33
CA SER A 99 8.50 9.55 9.99
C SER A 99 8.91 10.88 10.63
N GLU A 100 8.65 11.95 9.90
CA GLU A 100 8.81 13.34 10.34
C GLU A 100 7.53 14.10 9.99
N PRO A 101 7.07 15.06 10.84
CA PRO A 101 6.02 15.99 10.44
C PRO A 101 6.44 16.78 9.19
N ASN A 102 5.48 17.15 8.34
CA ASN A 102 5.80 17.88 7.10
C ASN A 102 6.43 19.26 7.39
N ASP A 103 5.89 19.97 8.37
CA ASP A 103 6.46 21.20 8.91
C ASP A 103 6.54 21.16 10.44
N PRO A 104 7.52 21.86 11.06
CA PRO A 104 7.61 21.97 12.50
C PRO A 104 6.33 22.54 13.12
N GLY A 105 5.67 21.76 13.98
CA GLY A 105 4.44 22.17 14.66
C GLY A 105 3.15 21.81 13.91
N ASP A 106 3.23 21.08 12.79
CA ASP A 106 2.06 20.49 12.16
C ASP A 106 1.34 19.56 13.14
N ALA A 107 0.16 19.99 13.56
CA ALA A 107 -0.70 19.24 14.46
C ALA A 107 -1.70 18.40 13.66
N TYR A 108 -2.01 17.20 14.15
CA TYR A 108 -3.16 16.46 13.67
C TYR A 108 -4.45 17.29 13.83
N ILE A 109 -5.28 17.31 12.79
CA ILE A 109 -6.56 18.02 12.77
C ILE A 109 -7.70 17.00 12.77
N SER A 110 -7.68 16.06 11.82
CA SER A 110 -8.75 15.07 11.64
C SER A 110 -8.38 14.00 10.61
N GLY A 111 -9.27 13.02 10.46
CA GLY A 111 -9.21 12.01 9.41
C GLY A 111 -8.15 10.94 9.67
N GLY A 112 -7.81 10.21 8.63
CA GLY A 112 -6.83 9.14 8.73
C GLY A 112 -7.45 7.77 8.83
N ILE A 113 -7.00 6.89 7.95
CA ILE A 113 -7.25 5.45 8.00
C ILE A 113 -5.89 4.77 7.83
N TRP A 114 -5.65 3.74 8.65
CA TRP A 114 -4.53 2.83 8.42
C TRP A 114 -5.02 1.49 7.88
N TYR A 115 -4.24 0.87 7.02
CA TYR A 115 -4.43 -0.50 6.53
C TYR A 115 -3.15 -1.30 6.79
N ARG A 116 -3.24 -2.50 7.35
CA ARG A 116 -2.08 -3.40 7.37
C ARG A 116 -1.69 -3.73 5.92
N ALA A 117 -0.42 -3.55 5.60
CA ALA A 117 0.10 -3.87 4.27
C ALA A 117 0.28 -5.38 4.13
N VAL A 118 0.05 -5.90 2.93
CA VAL A 118 0.26 -7.31 2.61
C VAL A 118 1.77 -7.56 2.48
N PRO A 119 2.36 -8.43 3.32
CA PRO A 119 3.76 -8.83 3.16
C PRO A 119 4.01 -9.32 1.73
N GLY A 120 5.16 -8.97 1.15
CA GLY A 120 5.52 -9.33 -0.21
C GLY A 120 5.02 -8.39 -1.32
N ILE A 121 4.08 -7.47 -1.01
CA ILE A 121 3.56 -6.45 -1.95
C ILE A 121 3.62 -5.07 -1.28
N ILE A 122 4.81 -4.71 -0.80
CA ILE A 122 5.12 -3.43 -0.15
C ILE A 122 6.13 -2.70 -1.03
N ASN A 123 5.79 -1.51 -1.50
CA ASN A 123 6.61 -0.70 -2.42
C ASN A 123 7.15 -1.52 -3.60
N LEU A 124 6.34 -2.44 -4.12
CA LEU A 124 6.71 -3.32 -5.23
C LEU A 124 6.77 -2.50 -6.51
N THR A 125 7.96 -2.43 -7.11
CA THR A 125 8.14 -1.77 -8.41
C THR A 125 7.62 -2.67 -9.54
N LEU A 126 6.78 -2.11 -10.40
CA LEU A 126 6.33 -2.76 -11.62
C LEU A 126 7.20 -2.34 -12.79
N THR A 127 7.46 -3.29 -13.68
CA THR A 127 8.20 -3.07 -14.93
C THR A 127 7.28 -3.21 -16.12
N ARG A 128 7.52 -2.41 -17.16
CA ARG A 128 6.79 -2.53 -18.42
C ARG A 128 7.14 -3.86 -19.09
N VAL A 129 6.14 -4.69 -19.36
CA VAL A 129 6.31 -6.00 -20.03
C VAL A 129 5.70 -6.05 -21.42
N GLN A 130 4.73 -5.17 -21.71
CA GLN A 130 4.15 -4.96 -23.04
C GLN A 130 3.74 -3.50 -23.19
N ALA A 131 3.23 -3.11 -24.37
CA ALA A 131 2.92 -1.73 -24.73
C ALA A 131 2.31 -0.92 -23.58
N THR A 132 1.19 -1.41 -23.02
CA THR A 132 0.43 -0.76 -21.95
C THR A 132 0.42 -1.56 -20.64
N LEU A 133 1.20 -2.65 -20.56
CA LEU A 133 1.15 -3.60 -19.46
C LEU A 133 2.38 -3.46 -18.57
N TYR A 134 2.13 -3.15 -17.30
CA TYR A 134 3.13 -3.16 -16.24
C TYR A 134 2.89 -4.36 -15.33
N LYS A 135 3.99 -5.03 -14.93
CA LYS A 135 3.98 -6.22 -14.10
C LYS A 135 5.02 -6.12 -12.98
N GLY A 136 4.61 -6.51 -11.78
CA GLY A 136 5.48 -6.79 -10.65
C GLY A 136 5.19 -8.19 -10.14
N THR A 137 6.19 -8.84 -9.55
CA THR A 137 6.02 -10.15 -8.91
C THR A 137 6.33 -9.98 -7.43
N ALA A 138 5.45 -10.46 -6.56
CA ALA A 138 5.65 -10.38 -5.12
C ALA A 138 7.04 -10.92 -4.71
N SER A 139 7.67 -10.28 -3.74
CA SER A 139 9.02 -10.64 -3.28
C SER A 139 9.06 -12.00 -2.57
N GLU A 140 7.91 -12.47 -2.12
CA GLU A 140 7.70 -13.76 -1.48
C GLU A 140 6.37 -14.40 -1.91
N THR A 141 6.12 -15.62 -1.45
CA THR A 141 4.83 -16.27 -1.66
C THR A 141 3.78 -15.57 -0.80
N VAL A 142 2.80 -14.96 -1.45
CA VAL A 142 1.69 -14.28 -0.79
C VAL A 142 0.45 -15.15 -0.91
N ASN A 143 -0.26 -15.37 0.19
CA ASN A 143 -1.52 -16.09 0.19
C ASN A 143 -2.65 -15.09 0.41
N LEU A 144 -3.15 -14.52 -0.68
CA LEU A 144 -4.30 -13.62 -0.59
C LEU A 144 -5.53 -14.42 -0.21
N ARG A 145 -6.11 -14.03 0.92
CA ARG A 145 -7.38 -14.54 1.43
C ARG A 145 -8.53 -14.07 0.55
N SER A 146 -9.36 -15.00 0.09
CA SER A 146 -10.51 -14.71 -0.77
C SER A 146 -11.68 -14.06 -0.03
N ASP A 147 -11.69 -14.17 1.30
CA ASP A 147 -12.66 -13.55 2.21
C ASP A 147 -12.28 -12.10 2.56
N TYR A 148 -11.12 -11.62 2.12
CA TYR A 148 -10.66 -10.25 2.38
C TYR A 148 -10.90 -9.34 1.18
N SER A 149 -11.19 -8.08 1.47
CA SER A 149 -11.14 -6.94 0.56
C SER A 149 -9.78 -6.25 0.67
N TYR A 150 -9.25 -5.79 -0.45
CA TYR A 150 -7.94 -5.14 -0.49
C TYR A 150 -8.03 -3.76 -1.13
N ILE A 151 -7.02 -2.94 -0.86
CA ILE A 151 -6.80 -1.65 -1.50
C ILE A 151 -5.40 -1.67 -2.12
N SER A 152 -5.29 -1.30 -3.39
CA SER A 152 -4.00 -1.10 -4.04
C SER A 152 -3.69 0.39 -4.05
N ILE A 153 -2.56 0.77 -3.46
CA ILE A 153 -1.98 2.10 -3.58
C ILE A 153 -1.02 2.06 -4.76
N LEU A 154 -1.30 2.90 -5.76
CA LEU A 154 -0.52 3.01 -6.98
C LEU A 154 0.13 4.39 -7.06
N ASP A 155 1.45 4.40 -6.94
CA ASP A 155 2.26 5.60 -7.08
C ASP A 155 3.03 5.54 -8.39
N ILE A 156 2.69 6.44 -9.32
CA ILE A 156 3.47 6.67 -10.54
C ILE A 156 4.37 7.88 -10.28
N THR A 157 5.51 7.58 -9.67
CA THR A 157 6.38 8.58 -9.03
C THR A 157 6.92 9.63 -9.99
N ASN A 158 7.30 9.25 -11.22
CA ASN A 158 7.79 10.19 -12.22
C ASN A 158 6.69 11.07 -12.86
N TYR A 159 5.42 10.78 -12.56
CA TYR A 159 4.27 11.57 -13.00
C TYR A 159 3.49 12.18 -11.83
N GLY A 160 3.96 12.03 -10.59
CA GLY A 160 3.30 12.55 -9.39
C GLY A 160 1.86 12.06 -9.22
N THR A 161 1.52 10.91 -9.77
CA THR A 161 0.16 10.36 -9.73
C THR A 161 0.05 9.37 -8.59
N HIS A 162 -0.95 9.59 -7.72
CA HIS A 162 -1.31 8.71 -6.62
C HIS A 162 -2.75 8.24 -6.82
N LEU A 163 -2.97 6.93 -6.78
CA LEU A 163 -4.29 6.33 -6.95
C LEU A 163 -4.54 5.24 -5.91
N GLU A 164 -5.70 5.32 -5.29
CA GLU A 164 -6.23 4.31 -4.38
C GLU A 164 -7.30 3.48 -5.11
N VAL A 165 -7.06 2.18 -5.30
CA VAL A 165 -7.94 1.29 -6.07
C VAL A 165 -8.43 0.12 -5.22
N ASP A 166 -9.74 0.01 -5.04
CA ASP A 166 -10.35 -1.18 -4.45
C ASP A 166 -10.01 -2.41 -5.30
N THR A 167 -9.39 -3.40 -4.66
CA THR A 167 -8.89 -4.60 -5.32
C THR A 167 -9.51 -5.83 -4.68
N ARG A 168 -9.91 -6.79 -5.51
CA ARG A 168 -10.37 -8.11 -5.05
C ARG A 168 -9.35 -9.16 -5.42
N ALA A 169 -9.02 -10.04 -4.49
CA ALA A 169 -8.29 -11.25 -4.83
C ALA A 169 -9.20 -12.12 -5.71
N SER A 170 -8.81 -12.34 -6.95
CA SER A 170 -9.51 -13.25 -7.86
C SER A 170 -8.54 -14.31 -8.36
N HIS A 171 -8.96 -15.56 -8.30
CA HIS A 171 -8.24 -16.65 -8.93
C HIS A 171 -8.62 -16.66 -10.42
N ARG A 172 -7.70 -16.23 -11.29
CA ARG A 172 -7.90 -16.35 -12.74
C ARG A 172 -7.66 -17.80 -13.15
N THR A 173 -8.70 -18.63 -13.15
CA THR A 173 -8.67 -19.90 -13.89
C THR A 173 -8.59 -19.54 -15.37
N GLY A 174 -7.44 -19.74 -16.00
CA GLY A 174 -7.28 -19.46 -17.42
C GLY A 174 -8.26 -20.30 -18.25
N GLN A 175 -9.33 -19.68 -18.72
CA GLN A 175 -10.07 -20.07 -19.92
C GLN A 175 -10.62 -18.80 -20.58
N GLY A 176 -10.24 -18.57 -21.84
CA GLY A 176 -10.68 -17.46 -22.69
C GLY A 176 -9.54 -16.55 -23.10
#